data_AF-A0A0R3PWC8-F1
#
_entry.id   AF-A0A0R3PWC8-F1
#
_cell.length_a   1.000
_cell.length_b   1.000
_cell.length_c   1.000
_cell.angle_alpha   90.00
_cell.angle_beta   90.00
_cell.angle_gamma   90.00
#
_symmetry.space_group_name_H-M   'P 1'
#
loop_
_entity.id
_entity.type
_entity.pdbx_description
1 polymer ?
#
loop_
_entity_poly.entity_id
_entity_poly.type
_entity_poly.pdbx_seq_one_letter_code
_entity_poly.pdbx_strand_id
1 'polypeptide(L)' 'MTTLLITILGTSKVRQSAKDLEGQLYEDLLFDYNRIPRPVKNSSDILTVDVGASLIRIIDVDEKNQVLTTNLWLEMVR' A
#
# COMPACT_ATOMS: atom_id res chain seq x y z
N MET A 1 -47.85 -8.73 -18.34
CA MET A 1 -47.91 -8.84 -16.86
C MET A 1 -46.83 -9.77 -16.30
N THR A 2 -46.54 -10.92 -16.94
CA THR A 2 -45.50 -11.87 -16.48
C THR A 2 -44.07 -11.43 -16.80
N THR A 3 -43.84 -10.73 -17.91
CA THR A 3 -42.52 -10.21 -18.29
C THR A 3 -42.01 -9.10 -17.36
N LEU A 4 -42.92 -8.25 -16.88
CA LEU A 4 -42.60 -7.15 -15.96
C LEU A 4 -42.08 -7.65 -14.60
N LEU A 5 -42.60 -8.79 -14.13
CA LEU A 5 -42.23 -9.38 -12.84
C LEU A 5 -40.81 -9.95 -12.85
N ILE A 6 -40.39 -10.54 -13.98
CA ILE A 6 -39.04 -11.11 -14.17
C ILE A 6 -37.98 -10.00 -14.20
N THR A 7 -38.29 -8.85 -14.81
CA THR A 7 -37.37 -7.72 -14.87
C THR A 7 -37.13 -7.09 -13.49
N ILE A 8 -38.15 -7.07 -12.61
CA ILE A 8 -38.04 -6.52 -11.25
C ILE A 8 -37.26 -7.46 -10.31
N LEU A 9 -37.37 -8.78 -10.50
CA LEU A 9 -36.63 -9.77 -9.69
C LEU A 9 -35.14 -9.88 -10.10
N GLY A 10 -34.82 -9.55 -11.36
CA GLY A 10 -33.49 -9.70 -11.95
C GLY A 10 -32.51 -8.54 -11.73
N THR A 11 -32.95 -7.40 -11.20
CA THR A 11 -32.06 -6.26 -10.91
C THR A 11 -31.99 -5.95 -9.42
N SER A 12 -31.72 -6.98 -8.61
CA SER A 12 -31.13 -6.79 -7.29
C SER A 12 -29.68 -6.33 -7.50
N LYS A 13 -29.47 -5.03 -7.72
CA LYS A 13 -28.15 -4.42 -7.55
C LYS A 13 -27.77 -4.65 -6.09
N VAL A 14 -26.97 -5.70 -5.85
CA VAL A 14 -26.39 -5.99 -4.54
C VAL A 14 -25.80 -4.68 -4.04
N ARG A 15 -26.32 -4.20 -2.92
CA ARG A 15 -25.89 -2.95 -2.30
C ARG A 15 -24.54 -3.22 -1.67
N GLN A 16 -23.51 -3.26 -2.50
CA GLN A 16 -22.16 -3.61 -2.09
C GLN A 16 -21.66 -2.48 -1.19
N SER A 17 -21.34 -2.82 0.06
CA SER A 17 -20.78 -1.85 0.99
C SER A 17 -19.39 -1.46 0.51
N ALA A 18 -18.96 -0.22 0.74
CA ALA A 18 -17.61 0.23 0.37
C ALA A 18 -16.52 -0.69 0.97
N LYS A 19 -16.80 -1.27 2.15
CA LYS A 19 -15.93 -2.25 2.81
C LYS A 19 -15.81 -3.58 2.05
N ASP A 20 -16.89 -4.03 1.41
CA ASP A 20 -16.91 -5.28 0.65
C ASP A 20 -16.08 -5.15 -0.63
N LEU A 21 -16.14 -3.97 -1.26
CA LEU A 21 -15.34 -3.64 -2.43
C LEU A 21 -13.85 -3.50 -2.09
N GLU A 22 -13.52 -2.88 -0.96
CA GLU A 22 -12.14 -2.76 -0.48
C GLU A 22 -11.52 -4.15 -0.25
N GLY A 23 -12.27 -5.07 0.36
CA GLY A 23 -11.83 -6.46 0.55
C GLY A 23 -11.59 -7.19 -0.78
N GLN A 24 -12.50 -7.05 -1.75
CA GLN A 24 -12.32 -7.65 -3.07
C GLN A 24 -11.08 -7.13 -3.79
N LEU A 25 -10.86 -5.80 -3.76
CA LEU A 25 -9.67 -5.20 -4.36
C LEU A 25 -8.38 -5.65 -3.69
N TYR A 26 -8.37 -5.79 -2.36
CA TYR A 26 -7.21 -6.26 -1.61
C TYR A 26 -6.82 -7.68 -2.03
N GLU A 27 -7.80 -8.59 -2.09
CA GLU A 27 -7.56 -9.96 -2.55
C GLU A 27 -7.06 -9.98 -3.99
N ASP A 28 -7.71 -9.23 -4.89
CA ASP A 28 -7.31 -9.18 -6.31
C ASP A 28 -5.89 -8.66 -6.52
N LEU A 29 -5.46 -7.64 -5.76
CA LEU A 29 -4.11 -7.06 -5.88
C LEU A 29 -3.02 -7.98 -5.31
N LEU A 30 -3.33 -8.80 -4.31
CA LEU A 30 -2.32 -9.57 -3.58
C LEU A 30 -2.32 -11.07 -3.88
N PHE A 31 -3.35 -11.59 -4.55
CA PHE A 31 -3.50 -13.03 -4.83
C PHE A 31 -2.28 -13.67 -5.50
N ASP A 32 -1.59 -12.97 -6.39
CA ASP A 32 -0.38 -13.46 -7.09
C ASP A 32 0.80 -12.47 -6.99
N TYR A 33 0.84 -11.66 -5.94
CA TYR A 33 1.91 -10.68 -5.76
C TYR A 33 3.12 -11.28 -5.03
N ASN A 34 4.21 -11.52 -5.77
CA ASN A 34 5.48 -11.95 -5.18
C ASN A 34 6.33 -10.76 -4.72
N ARG A 35 6.67 -10.72 -3.42
CA ARG A 35 7.45 -9.65 -2.78
C ARG A 35 8.96 -9.77 -2.94
N ILE A 36 9.46 -10.92 -3.40
CA ILE A 36 10.91 -11.19 -3.53
C ILE A 36 11.53 -10.43 -4.71
N PRO A 37 10.99 -10.53 -5.94
CA PRO A 37 11.56 -9.81 -7.07
C PRO A 37 11.27 -8.31 -6.97
N ARG A 38 12.18 -7.53 -7.57
CA ARG A 38 12.00 -6.07 -7.70
C ARG A 38 10.72 -5.77 -8.50
N PRO A 39 9.83 -4.88 -8.03
CA PRO A 39 8.55 -4.60 -8.66
C PRO A 39 8.71 -3.70 -9.89
N VAL A 40 9.21 -4.26 -11.00
CA VAL A 40 9.32 -3.59 -12.29
C VAL A 40 8.72 -4.43 -13.40
N LYS A 41 8.22 -3.76 -14.44
CA LYS A 41 7.69 -4.44 -15.64
C LYS A 41 8.81 -5.04 -16.49
N ASN A 42 9.88 -4.28 -16.69
CA ASN A 42 11.06 -4.74 -17.42
C ASN A 42 12.29 -4.72 -16.52
N SER A 43 13.17 -5.71 -16.71
CA SER A 43 14.41 -5.82 -15.95
C SER A 43 15.40 -4.69 -16.24
N SER A 44 15.34 -4.08 -17.43
CA SER A 44 16.18 -2.96 -17.86
C SER A 44 15.80 -1.62 -17.23
N ASP A 45 14.59 -1.49 -16.69
CA ASP A 45 14.10 -0.23 -16.13
C ASP A 45 14.73 0.02 -14.75
N ILE A 46 15.03 1.27 -14.41
CA ILE A 46 15.55 1.68 -13.10
C ILE A 46 14.42 1.94 -12.09
N LEU A 47 14.67 1.68 -10.81
CA LEU A 47 13.78 2.05 -9.71
C LEU A 47 14.47 3.14 -8.88
N THR A 48 13.94 4.36 -8.92
CA THR A 48 14.40 5.46 -8.07
C THR A 48 13.70 5.38 -6.73
N VAL A 49 14.46 5.48 -5.63
CA VAL A 49 13.92 5.50 -4.26
C VAL A 49 14.34 6.80 -3.62
N ASP A 50 13.36 7.69 -3.41
CA ASP A 50 13.59 8.92 -2.70
C ASP A 50 13.42 8.69 -1.20
N VAL A 51 14.47 8.99 -0.43
CA VAL A 51 14.49 8.78 1.02
C VAL A 51 14.56 10.13 1.70
N GLY A 52 13.57 10.39 2.55
CA GLY A 52 13.53 11.49 3.49
C GLY A 52 13.78 11.00 4.91
N ALA A 53 14.27 11.88 5.76
CA ALA A 53 14.35 11.63 7.18
C ALA A 53 14.02 12.90 7.96
N SER A 54 13.19 12.75 8.98
CA SER A 54 12.75 13.82 9.86
C SER A 54 13.29 13.57 11.25
N LEU A 55 14.21 14.42 11.73
CA LEU A 55 14.81 14.29 13.06
C LEU A 55 13.78 14.64 14.12
N ILE A 56 13.55 13.71 15.05
CA ILE A 56 12.68 13.93 16.20
C ILE A 56 13.53 14.42 17.38
N ARG A 57 14.62 13.71 17.69
CA ARG A 57 15.44 14.01 18.88
C ARG A 57 16.85 13.43 18.78
N ILE A 58 17.81 14.11 19.39
CA ILE A 58 19.14 13.56 19.73
C ILE A 58 19.06 12.97 21.14
N ILE A 59 19.32 11.67 21.27
CA ILE A 59 19.20 10.92 22.52
C ILE A 59 20.50 11.01 23.31
N ASP A 60 21.64 10.79 22.65
CA ASP A 60 22.95 10.79 23.31
C ASP A 60 24.09 11.07 22.31
N VAL A 61 25.19 11.61 22.81
CA VAL A 61 26.43 11.90 22.07
C VAL A 61 27.62 11.35 22.85
N ASP A 62 28.26 10.32 22.29
CA ASP A 62 29.52 9.79 22.80
C ASP A 62 30.69 10.33 21.98
N GLU A 63 31.29 11.41 22.47
CA GLU A 63 32.40 12.10 21.80
C GLU A 63 33.68 11.27 21.78
N LYS A 64 33.89 10.42 22.79
CA LYS A 64 35.07 9.57 22.90
C LYS A 64 35.04 8.45 21.87
N ASN A 65 33.86 7.88 21.64
CA ASN A 65 33.64 6.80 20.67
C ASN A 65 33.09 7.29 19.31
N GLN A 66 32.84 8.60 19.17
CA GLN A 66 32.26 9.24 17.96
C GLN A 66 30.89 8.65 17.56
N VAL A 67 30.05 8.33 18.55
CA VAL A 67 28.72 7.76 18.31
C VAL A 67 27.64 8.77 18.64
N LEU A 68 26.72 8.97 17.70
CA LEU A 68 25.53 9.79 17.88
C LEU A 68 24.29 8.89 17.86
N THR A 69 23.49 8.93 18.93
CA THR A 69 22.22 8.19 19.01
C THR A 69 21.07 9.16 18.82
N THR A 70 20.25 8.96 17.78
CA THR A 70 19.10 9.84 17.46
C THR A 70 17.83 9.05 17.18
N ASN A 71 16.69 9.67 17.43
CA ASN A 71 15.38 9.20 16.97
C ASN A 71 14.97 9.97 15.70
N LEU A 72 14.68 9.24 14.63
CA LEU A 72 14.35 9.75 13.31
C LEU A 72 13.07 9.06 12.82
N TRP A 73 12.18 9.82 12.18
CA TRP A 73 11.20 9.25 11.26
C TRP A 73 11.86 9.06 9.90
N LEU A 74 11.82 7.85 9.37
CA LEU A 74 12.26 7.55 8.01
C LEU A 74 11.06 7.59 7.08
N GLU A 75 11.19 8.32 5.99
CA GLU A 75 10.13 8.49 5.00
C GLU A 75 10.65 7.99 3.66
N MET A 76 9.89 7.09 3.04
CA MET A 76 10.09 6.77 1.63
C MET A 76 9.18 7.71 0.83
N VAL A 77 9.78 8.70 0.19
CA VAL A 77 9.07 9.69 -0.62
C VAL A 77 8.95 9.13 -2.05
N ARG A 78 7.85 9.46 -2.71
CA ARG A 78 7.46 8.91 -4.01
C ARG A 78 8.22 9.54 -5.16
#